data_AF-A0A932STG5-F1
#
_entry.id   AF-A0A932STG5-F1
#
_cell.length_a   1.000
_cell.length_b   1.000
_cell.length_c   1.000
_cell.angle_alpha   90.00
_cell.angle_beta   90.00
_cell.angle_gamma   90.00
#
_symmetry.space_group_name_H-M   'P 1'
#
loop_
_entity.id
_entity.type
_entity.pdbx_description
1 polymer ?
#
loop_
_entity_poly.entity_id
_entity_poly.type
_entity_poly.pdbx_seq_one_letter_code
_entity_poly.pdbx_strand_id
1 'polypeptide(L)'
;MTASHTVWREAKGSNVGSPIYLDGHLYWAHEGNGTLCCQNAANGETVFQERLEPRTGNIWSSLVLADGKLYIVAQRGGTYVVAAKPTFELLAFNKFESDDSRVNASPAVHNGQLLLRTDRMLYCIGKR
;
A
#
# COMPACT_ATOMS: atom_id res chain seq x y z
N MET A 1 10.31 -27.72 -1.36
CA MET A 1 10.06 -27.01 -0.09
C MET A 1 9.75 -28.06 0.96
N THR A 2 10.47 -28.09 2.08
CA THR A 2 10.16 -29.02 3.19
C THR A 2 8.98 -28.44 3.97
N ALA A 3 7.94 -29.25 4.19
CA ALA A 3 6.68 -28.83 4.84
C ALA A 3 6.83 -28.41 6.31
N SER A 4 8.02 -28.46 6.89
CA SER A 4 8.22 -28.41 8.35
C SER A 4 8.08 -27.03 8.99
N HIS A 5 7.97 -25.93 8.21
CA HIS A 5 7.96 -24.57 8.78
C HIS A 5 7.04 -23.57 8.04
N THR A 6 6.12 -24.06 7.19
CA THR A 6 5.12 -23.19 6.53
C THR A 6 3.85 -23.15 7.37
N VAL A 7 3.46 -21.97 7.87
CA VAL A 7 2.22 -21.81 8.65
C VAL A 7 0.99 -21.89 7.75
N TRP A 8 1.00 -21.16 6.63
CA TRP A 8 -0.02 -21.21 5.58
C TRP A 8 0.57 -20.70 4.27
N ARG A 9 -0.15 -20.92 3.16
CA ARG A 9 0.23 -20.47 1.82
C ARG A 9 -1.00 -20.08 1.04
N GLU A 10 -0.94 -18.93 0.37
CA GLU A 10 -1.97 -18.44 -0.54
C GLU A 10 -1.38 -18.30 -1.97
N ALA A 11 -2.21 -18.51 -2.99
CA ALA A 11 -1.78 -18.36 -4.38
C ALA A 11 -1.83 -16.91 -4.85
N LYS A 12 -2.65 -16.08 -4.17
CA LYS A 12 -2.75 -14.64 -4.38
C LYS A 12 -1.76 -13.89 -3.48
N GLY A 13 -1.17 -12.83 -4.01
CA GLY A 13 -0.25 -11.97 -3.26
C GLY A 13 0.16 -10.74 -4.08
N SER A 14 1.16 -10.02 -3.57
CA SER A 14 1.87 -8.98 -4.33
C SER A 14 3.22 -9.52 -4.77
N ASN A 15 3.60 -9.26 -6.02
CA ASN A 15 4.92 -9.64 -6.53
C ASN A 15 5.99 -8.54 -6.33
N VAL A 16 5.56 -7.30 -6.04
CA VAL A 16 6.45 -6.13 -5.97
C VAL A 16 6.41 -5.46 -4.59
N GLY A 17 5.22 -5.20 -4.07
CA GLY A 17 5.05 -4.52 -2.79
C GLY A 17 5.24 -5.47 -1.62
N SER A 18 5.96 -5.03 -0.59
CA SER A 18 6.01 -5.76 0.69
C SER A 18 4.72 -5.56 1.49
N PRO A 19 4.20 -6.60 2.17
CA PRO A 19 3.04 -6.47 3.05
C PRO A 19 3.40 -5.70 4.33
N ILE A 20 2.41 -5.05 4.93
CA ILE A 20 2.47 -4.49 6.29
C ILE A 20 1.83 -5.48 7.25
N TYR A 21 2.52 -5.80 8.34
CA TYR A 21 1.91 -6.46 9.49
C TYR A 21 1.46 -5.42 10.52
N LEU A 22 0.21 -5.50 10.97
CA LEU A 22 -0.33 -4.68 12.05
C LEU A 22 -1.39 -5.48 12.83
N ASP A 23 -1.21 -5.61 14.14
CA ASP A 23 -2.17 -6.20 15.07
C ASP A 23 -2.78 -7.53 14.59
N GLY A 24 -1.92 -8.47 14.15
CA GLY A 24 -2.36 -9.78 13.69
C GLY A 24 -2.86 -9.83 12.24
N HIS A 25 -2.78 -8.73 11.49
CA HIS A 25 -3.25 -8.63 10.12
C HIS A 25 -2.12 -8.29 9.14
N LEU A 26 -2.17 -8.89 7.95
CA LEU A 26 -1.31 -8.56 6.82
C LEU A 26 -2.07 -7.73 5.79
N TYR A 27 -1.52 -6.58 5.44
CA TYR A 27 -2.05 -5.66 4.43
C TYR A 27 -1.13 -5.63 3.23
N TRP A 28 -1.67 -5.86 2.03
CA TRP A 28 -0.91 -5.82 0.79
C TRP A 28 -1.80 -5.42 -0.39
N ALA A 29 -1.19 -4.85 -1.43
CA ALA A 29 -1.92 -4.45 -2.64
C ALA A 29 -1.42 -5.25 -3.85
N HIS A 30 -2.36 -5.74 -4.65
CA HIS A 30 -2.06 -6.42 -5.90
C HIS A 30 -1.59 -5.39 -6.95
N GLU A 31 -0.41 -5.61 -7.54
CA GLU A 31 0.27 -4.62 -8.38
C GLU A 31 -0.49 -4.26 -9.66
N GLY A 32 -1.01 -5.24 -10.40
CA GLY A 32 -1.62 -4.97 -11.70
C GLY A 32 -3.05 -4.45 -11.62
N ASN A 33 -3.79 -4.85 -10.59
CA ASN A 33 -5.22 -4.66 -10.55
C ASN A 33 -5.65 -3.64 -9.46
N GLY A 34 -4.77 -3.31 -8.51
CA GLY A 34 -5.04 -2.29 -7.50
C GLY A 34 -5.98 -2.74 -6.38
N THR A 35 -6.09 -4.04 -6.14
CA THR A 35 -6.89 -4.57 -5.02
C THR A 35 -6.06 -4.52 -3.74
N LEU A 36 -6.56 -3.84 -2.70
CA LEU A 36 -6.02 -3.88 -1.35
C LEU A 36 -6.65 -5.06 -0.59
N CYS A 37 -5.79 -5.90 -0.02
CA CYS A 37 -6.17 -7.06 0.75
C CYS A 37 -5.74 -6.88 2.21
N CYS A 38 -6.60 -7.33 3.12
CA CYS A 38 -6.27 -7.56 4.52
C CYS A 38 -6.52 -9.03 4.83
N GLN A 39 -5.54 -9.69 5.44
CA GLN A 39 -5.62 -11.10 5.82
C GLN A 39 -5.25 -11.29 7.28
N ASN A 40 -5.83 -12.28 7.93
CA ASN A 40 -5.37 -12.73 9.24
C ASN A 40 -3.99 -13.39 9.07
N ALA A 41 -2.98 -12.86 9.77
CA ALA A 41 -1.60 -13.28 9.63
C ALA A 41 -1.33 -14.70 10.15
N ALA A 42 -2.18 -15.22 11.03
CA ALA A 42 -1.99 -16.54 11.63
C ALA A 42 -2.46 -17.68 10.72
N ASN A 43 -3.47 -17.46 9.87
CA ASN A 43 -4.10 -18.51 9.08
C ASN A 43 -4.30 -18.16 7.58
N GLY A 44 -4.03 -16.92 7.16
CA GLY A 44 -4.19 -16.45 5.78
C GLY A 44 -5.62 -16.14 5.37
N GLU A 45 -6.59 -16.22 6.29
CA GLU A 45 -8.00 -15.92 5.98
C GLU A 45 -8.15 -14.46 5.55
N THR A 46 -8.90 -14.25 4.46
CA THR A 46 -9.17 -12.90 3.97
C THR A 46 -10.19 -12.20 4.86
N VAL A 47 -9.79 -11.06 5.42
CA VAL A 47 -10.65 -10.19 6.24
C VAL A 47 -11.40 -9.20 5.35
N PHE A 48 -10.69 -8.56 4.42
CA PHE A 48 -11.33 -7.82 3.32
C PHE A 48 -10.46 -7.87 2.08
N GLN A 49 -11.10 -7.64 0.92
CA GLN A 49 -10.43 -7.51 -0.37
C GLN A 49 -11.19 -6.49 -1.21
N GLU A 50 -10.64 -5.30 -1.36
CA GLU A 50 -11.33 -4.16 -1.98
C GLU A 50 -10.52 -3.52 -3.10
N ARG A 51 -11.20 -3.08 -4.16
CA ARG A 51 -10.55 -2.37 -5.26
C ARG A 51 -10.28 -0.93 -4.82
N LEU A 52 -9.04 -0.48 -4.97
CA LEU A 52 -8.71 0.93 -4.81
C LEU A 52 -9.24 1.72 -6.00
N GLU A 53 -10.11 2.69 -5.72
CA GLU A 53 -10.69 3.59 -6.71
C GLU A 53 -10.35 5.06 -6.36
N PRO A 54 -10.15 5.93 -7.35
CA PRO A 54 -10.20 5.65 -8.80
C PRO A 54 -9.03 4.76 -9.25
N ARG A 55 -9.20 3.92 -10.27
CA ARG A 55 -8.08 3.13 -10.83
C ARG A 55 -6.99 4.01 -11.43
N THR A 56 -5.77 3.92 -10.88
CA THR A 56 -4.65 4.74 -11.34
C THR A 56 -3.37 3.91 -11.55
N GLY A 57 -3.29 3.23 -12.71
CA GLY A 57 -2.10 2.44 -13.07
C GLY A 57 -1.81 1.28 -12.10
N ASN A 58 -0.57 0.78 -12.18
CA ASN A 58 -0.11 -0.33 -11.33
C ASN A 58 0.36 0.17 -9.95
N ILE A 59 0.36 -0.69 -8.94
CA ILE A 59 0.92 -0.39 -7.61
C ILE A 59 2.25 -1.14 -7.47
N TRP A 60 3.35 -0.46 -7.78
CA TRP A 60 4.71 -1.04 -7.69
C TRP A 60 5.46 -0.58 -6.43
N SER A 61 4.87 0.30 -5.62
CA SER A 61 5.39 0.68 -4.31
C SER A 61 5.03 -0.35 -3.24
N SER A 62 5.86 -0.50 -2.22
CA SER A 62 5.39 -1.08 -0.96
C SER A 62 4.47 -0.10 -0.22
N LEU A 63 3.53 -0.64 0.56
CA LEU A 63 2.67 0.15 1.43
C LEU A 63 3.50 0.75 2.56
N VAL A 64 3.06 1.89 3.08
CA VAL A 64 3.63 2.51 4.29
C VAL A 64 2.55 2.71 5.32
N LEU A 65 2.84 2.29 6.55
CA LEU A 65 2.00 2.54 7.72
C LEU A 65 2.52 3.77 8.47
N ALA A 66 1.69 4.79 8.64
CA ALA A 66 1.95 5.93 9.51
C ALA A 66 0.65 6.56 9.99
N ASP A 67 0.62 7.07 11.23
CA ASP A 67 -0.54 7.78 11.79
C ASP A 67 -1.88 7.01 11.64
N GLY A 68 -1.84 5.69 11.88
CA GLY A 68 -3.00 4.81 11.72
C GLY A 68 -3.53 4.70 10.29
N LYS A 69 -2.71 5.04 9.29
CA LYS A 69 -3.07 5.07 7.87
C LYS A 69 -2.09 4.27 7.02
N LEU A 70 -2.63 3.58 6.03
CA LEU A 70 -1.88 2.93 4.96
C LEU A 70 -1.80 3.89 3.77
N TYR A 71 -0.58 4.20 3.36
CA TYR A 71 -0.29 4.99 2.16
C TYR A 71 0.10 4.03 1.04
N ILE A 72 -0.67 4.05 -0.03
CA ILE A 72 -0.46 3.18 -1.19
C ILE A 72 -0.26 4.06 -2.41
N VAL A 73 0.91 3.97 -3.05
CA VAL A 73 1.26 4.84 -4.18
C VAL A 73 1.09 4.08 -5.48
N ALA A 74 0.22 4.63 -6.33
CA ALA A 74 0.02 4.12 -7.66
C ALA A 74 1.09 4.69 -8.60
N GLN A 75 1.51 3.90 -9.59
CA GLN A 75 2.60 4.24 -10.50
C GLN A 75 2.30 5.50 -11.31
N ARG A 76 1.02 5.75 -11.55
CA ARG A 76 0.51 6.96 -12.18
C ARG A 76 -0.74 7.36 -11.43
N GLY A 77 -1.00 8.65 -11.32
CA GLY A 77 -2.33 9.15 -10.99
C GLY A 77 -2.66 9.33 -9.51
N GLY A 78 -1.84 8.85 -8.57
CA GLY A 78 -1.94 9.34 -7.19
C GLY A 78 -1.52 8.40 -6.06
N THR A 79 -1.86 8.81 -4.84
CA THR A 79 -1.65 8.08 -3.58
C THR A 79 -2.98 7.89 -2.88
N TYR A 80 -3.32 6.63 -2.58
CA TYR A 80 -4.46 6.27 -1.75
C TYR A 80 -4.07 6.33 -0.27
N VAL A 81 -4.99 6.80 0.56
CA VAL A 81 -4.85 6.82 2.02
C VAL A 81 -6.01 6.00 2.59
N VAL A 82 -5.70 4.88 3.22
CA VAL A 82 -6.70 3.94 3.76
C VAL A 82 -6.50 3.84 5.26
N ALA A 83 -7.58 3.71 6.05
CA ALA A 83 -7.46 3.47 7.48
C ALA A 83 -6.76 2.13 7.76
N ALA A 84 -5.79 2.10 8.68
CA ALA A 84 -5.05 0.90 9.04
C ALA A 84 -5.80 0.08 10.10
N LYS A 85 -6.90 -0.56 9.69
CA LYS A 85 -7.76 -1.40 10.56
C LYS A 85 -8.35 -2.57 9.76
N PRO A 86 -8.86 -3.64 10.40
CA PRO A 86 -9.40 -4.82 9.71
C PRO A 86 -10.79 -4.58 9.10
N THR A 87 -11.02 -3.40 8.54
CA THR A 87 -12.22 -3.01 7.80
C THR A 87 -11.79 -1.97 6.78
N PHE A 88 -12.18 -2.15 5.53
CA PHE A 88 -11.81 -1.21 4.48
C PHE A 88 -12.47 0.15 4.69
N GLU A 89 -11.65 1.21 4.64
CA GLU A 89 -12.12 2.60 4.64
C GLU A 89 -11.11 3.47 3.89
N LEU A 90 -11.47 3.88 2.68
CA LEU A 90 -10.68 4.85 1.91
C LEU A 90 -10.91 6.25 2.48
N LEU A 91 -9.86 6.85 3.04
CA LEU A 91 -9.91 8.16 3.68
C LEU A 91 -9.68 9.29 2.68
N ALA A 92 -8.77 9.08 1.72
CA ALA A 92 -8.46 10.07 0.69
C ALA A 92 -7.78 9.44 -0.53
N PHE A 93 -7.85 10.17 -1.64
CA PHE A 93 -7.02 9.96 -2.81
C PHE A 93 -6.37 11.30 -3.21
N ASN A 94 -5.05 11.32 -3.32
CA ASN A 94 -4.28 12.54 -3.57
C ASN A 94 -3.46 12.42 -4.85
N LYS A 95 -3.38 13.51 -5.63
CA LYS A 95 -2.59 13.60 -6.86
C LYS A 95 -1.82 14.92 -6.91
N PHE A 96 -0.63 14.89 -7.52
CA PHE A 96 0.10 16.10 -7.88
C PHE A 96 -0.35 16.56 -9.26
N GLU A 97 -1.14 17.62 -9.34
CA GLU A 97 -1.64 18.10 -10.65
C GLU A 97 -0.53 18.66 -11.54
N SER A 98 0.57 19.13 -10.95
CA SER A 98 1.72 19.68 -11.68
C SER A 98 2.80 18.65 -12.03
N ASP A 99 2.67 17.39 -11.61
CA ASP A 99 3.64 16.32 -11.91
C ASP A 99 2.92 15.03 -12.37
N ASP A 100 3.09 14.72 -13.64
CA ASP A 100 2.55 13.54 -14.31
C ASP A 100 3.56 12.38 -14.41
N SER A 101 4.74 12.53 -13.79
CA SER A 101 5.80 11.53 -13.82
C SER A 101 5.41 10.26 -13.06
N ARG A 102 6.08 9.15 -13.39
CA ARG A 102 5.77 7.88 -12.76
C ARG A 102 6.35 7.82 -11.36
N VAL A 103 5.75 6.95 -10.54
CA VAL A 103 6.26 6.60 -9.23
C VAL A 103 6.50 5.10 -9.18
N ASN A 104 7.72 4.68 -8.83
CA ASN A 104 8.03 3.29 -8.55
C ASN A 104 8.63 3.10 -7.15
N ALA A 105 8.85 4.20 -6.43
CA ALA A 105 9.42 4.19 -5.10
C ALA A 105 8.32 4.10 -4.04
N SER A 106 8.57 3.34 -2.98
CA SER A 106 7.80 3.45 -1.74
C SER A 106 8.02 4.83 -1.10
N PRO A 107 6.98 5.46 -0.52
CA PRO A 107 7.20 6.66 0.27
C PRO A 107 8.03 6.32 1.52
N ALA A 108 8.64 7.34 2.13
CA ALA A 108 9.31 7.22 3.42
C ALA A 108 8.71 8.20 4.42
N VAL A 109 8.74 7.86 5.70
CA VAL A 109 8.24 8.73 6.77
C VAL A 109 9.43 9.33 7.52
N HIS A 110 9.45 10.64 7.67
CA HIS A 110 10.48 11.35 8.44
C HIS A 110 9.88 12.59 9.12
N ASN A 111 10.07 12.72 10.44
CA ASN A 111 9.61 13.87 11.23
C ASN A 111 8.13 14.25 11.01
N GLY A 112 7.23 13.26 10.96
CA GLY A 112 5.81 13.49 10.73
C GLY A 112 5.44 13.87 9.29
N GLN A 113 6.37 13.76 8.35
CA GLN A 113 6.18 14.07 6.94
C GLN A 113 6.42 12.82 6.07
N LEU A 114 5.74 12.78 4.93
CA LEU A 114 5.97 11.79 3.89
C LEU A 114 6.92 12.35 2.83
N LEU A 115 7.97 11.59 2.56
CA LEU A 115 8.88 11.82 1.45
C LEU A 115 8.46 10.91 0.29
N LEU A 116 8.10 11.51 -0.84
CA LEU A 116 7.68 10.77 -2.03
C LEU A 116 8.55 11.12 -3.23
N ARG A 117 9.24 10.11 -3.77
CA ARG A 117 10.10 10.25 -4.95
C ARG A 117 9.32 9.86 -6.22
N THR A 118 9.19 10.81 -7.13
CA THR A 118 8.75 10.54 -8.51
C THR A 118 9.98 10.37 -9.42
N ASP A 119 9.79 10.06 -10.69
CA ASP A 119 10.91 9.99 -11.63
C ASP A 119 11.65 11.33 -11.79
N ARG A 120 10.99 12.46 -11.47
CA ARG A 120 11.55 13.80 -11.66
C ARG A 120 11.81 14.57 -10.37
N MET A 121 11.05 14.32 -9.31
CA MET A 121 11.01 15.16 -8.12
C MET A 121 11.06 14.35 -6.82
N LEU A 122 11.42 15.02 -5.73
CA LEU A 122 11.22 14.53 -4.36
C LEU A 122 10.29 15.49 -3.63
N TYR A 123 9.12 15.02 -3.25
CA TYR A 123 8.13 15.78 -2.50
C TYR A 123 8.29 15.52 -1.00
N CYS A 124 8.07 16.55 -0.19
CA CYS A 124 7.92 16.45 1.25
C CYS A 124 6.52 16.94 1.62
N ILE A 125 5.70 16.06 2.20
CA ILE A 125 4.27 16.26 2.39
C ILE A 125 3.97 16.15 3.89
N GLY A 126 3.37 17.18 4.46
CA GLY A 126 3.06 17.26 5.88
C GLY A 126 3.44 18.60 6.47
N LYS A 127 2.88 18.95 7.63
CA LYS A 127 3.22 20.18 8.34
C LYS A 127 4.63 20.06 8.92
N ARG A 128 5.33 21.20 8.95
CA ARG A 128 6.51 21.38 9.80
C ARG A 128 6.07 21.71 11.21
#